data_AF-A0A9E5ZKW6-F1
#
_entry.id   AF-A0A9E5ZKW6-F1
#
_cell.length_a   1.000
_cell.length_b   1.000
_cell.length_c   1.000
_cell.angle_alpha   90.00
_cell.angle_beta   90.00
_cell.angle_gamma   90.00
#
_symmetry.space_group_name_H-M   'P 1'
#
loop_
_entity.id
_entity.type
_entity.pdbx_description
1 polymer ?
#
loop_
_entity_poly.entity_id
_entity_poly.type
_entity_poly.pdbx_seq_one_letter_code
_entity_poly.pdbx_strand_id
1 'polypeptide(L)'
;MKKIKERWEIEKNWQLVHLLLGGVALLLSGYLLAKGILSSFSETNTILLIFLTFIISYGILNITLKLFKKLATKWQVTFRWELIAIFLVFAITGSTSAKISGPIIEMLNLKELISNSFIFWTIRILIIFPIYQVLLVLVGWIFGQFKFFWAFEKKMLSRMGFKKYFSE
;
A
#
# COMPACT_ATOMS: atom_id res chain seq x y z
N MET A 1 11.06 -20.85 -16.62
CA MET A 1 10.53 -20.73 -15.24
C MET A 1 11.57 -20.91 -14.14
N LYS A 2 12.46 -21.92 -14.18
CA LYS A 2 13.48 -22.15 -13.12
C LYS A 2 14.35 -20.91 -12.79
N LYS A 3 14.89 -20.25 -13.81
CA LYS A 3 15.70 -19.01 -13.68
C LYS A 3 14.98 -17.83 -12.99
N ILE A 4 13.64 -17.72 -13.11
CA ILE A 4 12.87 -16.64 -12.48
C ILE A 4 12.67 -16.95 -11.00
N LYS A 5 12.39 -18.20 -10.66
CA LYS A 5 12.20 -18.65 -9.29
C LYS A 5 13.46 -18.45 -8.45
N GLU A 6 14.62 -18.79 -9.00
CA GLU A 6 15.92 -18.59 -8.33
C GLU A 6 16.24 -17.09 -8.10
N ARG A 7 15.95 -16.22 -9.09
CA ARG A 7 16.24 -14.77 -8.98
C ARG A 7 15.39 -14.03 -7.95
N TRP A 8 14.20 -14.53 -7.68
CA TRP A 8 13.21 -13.95 -6.77
C TRP A 8 13.01 -14.78 -5.51
N GLU A 9 13.85 -15.80 -5.30
CA GLU A 9 13.85 -16.68 -4.13
C GLU A 9 12.45 -17.28 -3.86
N ILE A 10 11.82 -17.76 -4.94
CA ILE A 10 10.48 -18.33 -4.91
C ILE A 10 10.59 -19.81 -4.55
N GLU A 11 10.18 -20.16 -3.34
CA GLU A 11 10.11 -21.53 -2.85
C GLU A 11 8.80 -22.22 -3.27
N LYS A 12 7.69 -21.48 -3.35
CA LYS A 12 6.34 -22.03 -3.61
C LYS A 12 5.68 -21.36 -4.81
N ASN A 13 4.95 -22.13 -5.61
CA ASN A 13 4.34 -21.65 -6.85
C ASN A 13 3.33 -20.49 -6.62
N TRP A 14 2.63 -20.46 -5.49
CA TRP A 14 1.66 -19.39 -5.20
C TRP A 14 2.32 -18.00 -5.05
N GLN A 15 3.61 -17.94 -4.68
CA GLN A 15 4.34 -16.67 -4.55
C GLN A 15 4.53 -15.95 -5.90
N LEU A 16 4.37 -16.66 -7.03
CA LEU A 16 4.38 -16.04 -8.36
C LEU A 16 3.22 -15.06 -8.54
N VAL A 17 2.11 -15.26 -7.83
CA VAL A 17 0.95 -14.37 -7.88
C VAL A 17 1.34 -12.95 -7.43
N HIS A 18 2.16 -12.83 -6.39
CA HIS A 18 2.64 -11.53 -5.90
C HIS A 18 3.50 -10.80 -6.91
N LEU A 19 4.32 -11.53 -7.67
CA LEU A 19 5.15 -10.94 -8.72
C LEU A 19 4.29 -10.43 -9.89
N LEU A 20 3.25 -11.18 -10.27
CA LEU A 20 2.28 -10.76 -11.28
C LEU A 20 1.47 -9.55 -10.80
N LEU A 21 0.91 -9.61 -9.59
CA LEU A 21 0.15 -8.50 -8.99
C LEU A 21 1.02 -7.24 -8.84
N GLY A 22 2.30 -7.39 -8.46
CA GLY A 22 3.24 -6.28 -8.38
C GLY A 22 3.51 -5.64 -9.75
N GLY A 23 3.69 -6.46 -10.79
CA GLY A 23 3.84 -5.97 -12.17
C GLY A 23 2.60 -5.24 -12.68
N VAL A 24 1.41 -5.79 -12.44
CA VAL A 24 0.13 -5.15 -12.77
C VAL A 24 -0.02 -3.83 -12.00
N ALA A 25 0.23 -3.82 -10.69
CA ALA A 25 0.13 -2.62 -9.87
C ALA A 25 1.11 -1.52 -10.32
N LEU A 26 2.33 -1.90 -10.74
CA LEU A 26 3.31 -0.98 -11.30
C LEU A 26 2.80 -0.32 -12.59
N LEU A 27 2.30 -1.11 -13.53
CA LEU A 27 1.76 -0.61 -14.80
C LEU A 27 0.51 0.25 -14.58
N LEU A 28 -0.39 -0.16 -13.68
CA LEU A 28 -1.56 0.63 -13.30
C LEU A 28 -1.14 1.97 -12.69
N SER A 29 -0.16 1.98 -11.80
CA SER A 29 0.35 3.21 -11.18
C SER A 29 0.99 4.13 -12.22
N GLY A 30 1.79 3.56 -13.13
CA GLY A 30 2.37 4.30 -14.25
C GLY A 30 1.32 4.89 -15.18
N TYR A 31 0.25 4.13 -15.48
CA TYR A 31 -0.86 4.58 -16.31
C TYR A 31 -1.65 5.72 -15.66
N LEU A 32 -2.00 5.59 -14.38
CA LEU A 32 -2.75 6.61 -13.65
C LEU A 32 -1.97 7.93 -13.58
N LEU A 33 -0.66 7.86 -13.32
CA LEU A 33 0.21 9.04 -13.33
C LEU A 33 0.39 9.61 -14.74
N ALA A 34 0.62 8.78 -15.75
CA ALA A 34 0.72 9.21 -17.14
C ALA A 34 -0.54 9.94 -17.60
N LYS A 35 -1.72 9.38 -17.27
CA LYS A 35 -3.02 9.99 -17.58
C LYS A 35 -3.20 11.31 -16.83
N GLY A 36 -2.88 11.36 -15.54
CA GLY A 36 -2.98 12.58 -14.74
C GLY A 36 -2.12 13.71 -15.31
N ILE A 37 -0.86 13.42 -15.65
CA ILE A 37 0.05 14.36 -16.29
C ILE A 37 -0.50 14.78 -17.65
N LEU A 38 -0.80 13.85 -18.55
CA LEU A 38 -1.23 14.15 -19.92
C LEU A 38 -2.52 14.97 -19.95
N SER A 39 -3.50 14.62 -19.12
CA SER A 39 -4.78 15.34 -19.01
C SER A 39 -4.65 16.80 -18.56
N SER A 40 -3.51 17.17 -17.98
CA SER A 40 -3.23 18.55 -17.55
C SER A 40 -2.69 19.44 -18.68
N PHE A 41 -2.22 18.85 -19.80
CA PHE A 41 -1.56 19.59 -20.88
C PHE A 41 -2.25 19.47 -22.24
N SER A 42 -2.92 18.36 -22.54
CA SER A 42 -3.47 18.11 -23.88
C SER A 42 -4.64 17.11 -23.89
N GLU A 43 -5.35 17.06 -25.01
CA GLU A 43 -6.28 15.97 -25.33
C GLU A 43 -5.57 14.61 -25.27
N THR A 44 -6.23 13.61 -24.71
CA THR A 44 -5.59 12.33 -24.40
C THR A 44 -5.32 11.51 -25.67
N ASN A 45 -4.14 11.68 -26.27
CA ASN A 45 -3.65 10.81 -27.33
C ASN A 45 -3.24 9.45 -26.74
N THR A 46 -3.85 8.37 -27.26
CA THR A 46 -3.65 6.99 -26.79
C THR A 46 -2.21 6.50 -26.96
N ILE A 47 -1.55 6.85 -28.06
CA ILE A 47 -0.17 6.44 -28.34
C ILE A 47 0.79 7.08 -27.32
N LEU A 48 0.63 8.39 -27.09
CA LEU A 48 1.42 9.13 -26.11
C LEU A 48 1.19 8.60 -24.69
N LEU A 49 -0.06 8.26 -24.34
CA LEU A 49 -0.40 7.70 -23.03
C LEU A 49 0.29 6.36 -22.78
N ILE A 50 0.29 5.45 -23.77
CA ILE A 50 0.96 4.15 -23.66
C ILE A 50 2.47 4.34 -23.50
N PHE A 51 3.08 5.19 -24.34
CA PHE A 51 4.51 5.47 -24.28
C PHE A 51 4.92 6.05 -22.91
N LEU A 52 4.20 7.06 -22.43
CA LEU A 52 4.45 7.69 -21.14
C LEU A 52 4.24 6.73 -19.97
N THR A 53 3.25 5.83 -20.06
CA THR A 53 3.00 4.78 -19.06
C THR A 53 4.22 3.89 -18.87
N PHE A 54 4.87 3.44 -19.94
CA PHE A 54 6.07 2.60 -19.85
C PHE A 54 7.27 3.37 -19.27
N ILE A 55 7.46 4.63 -19.68
CA ILE A 55 8.53 5.49 -19.14
C ILE A 55 8.36 5.69 -17.63
N ILE A 56 7.17 6.08 -17.20
CA ILE A 56 6.87 6.34 -15.79
C ILE A 56 7.00 5.04 -14.98
N SER A 57 6.45 3.92 -15.49
CA SER A 57 6.55 2.62 -14.82
C SER A 57 8.01 2.19 -14.63
N TYR A 58 8.86 2.39 -15.63
CA TYR A 58 10.29 2.11 -15.53
C TYR A 58 10.99 3.00 -14.48
N GLY A 59 10.64 4.29 -14.43
CA GLY A 59 11.11 5.21 -13.39
C GLY A 59 10.72 4.75 -11.98
N ILE A 60 9.44 4.41 -11.78
CA ILE A 60 8.92 3.90 -10.51
C ILE A 60 9.63 2.61 -10.11
N LEU A 61 9.85 1.69 -11.04
CA LEU A 61 10.56 0.43 -10.78
C LEU A 61 11.96 0.68 -10.23
N ASN A 62 12.74 1.56 -10.86
CA ASN A 62 14.10 1.86 -10.43
C ASN A 62 14.15 2.49 -9.03
N ILE A 63 13.21 3.37 -8.72
CA ILE A 63 13.07 3.96 -7.38
C ILE A 63 12.71 2.86 -6.38
N THR A 64 11.73 2.02 -6.72
CA THR A 64 11.24 0.93 -5.87
C THR A 64 12.36 -0.06 -5.53
N LEU A 65 13.18 -0.45 -6.51
CA LEU A 65 14.32 -1.36 -6.29
C LEU A 65 15.40 -0.74 -5.39
N LYS A 66 15.64 0.58 -5.47
CA LYS A 66 16.53 1.29 -4.54
C LYS A 66 15.97 1.28 -3.11
N LEU A 67 14.67 1.51 -2.96
CA LEU A 67 13.99 1.48 -1.66
C LEU A 67 13.97 0.08 -1.05
N PHE A 68 13.75 -0.96 -1.86
CA PHE A 68 13.72 -2.35 -1.42
C PHE A 68 15.01 -2.75 -0.72
N LYS A 69 16.18 -2.32 -1.22
CA LYS A 69 17.46 -2.59 -0.55
C LYS A 69 17.51 -2.03 0.87
N LYS A 70 17.03 -0.80 1.08
CA LYS A 70 17.02 -0.16 2.41
C LYS A 70 15.95 -0.76 3.33
N LEU A 71 14.77 -1.05 2.78
CA LEU A 71 13.63 -1.55 3.54
C LEU A 71 13.78 -3.02 3.92
N ALA A 72 14.34 -3.87 3.04
CA ALA A 72 14.64 -5.27 3.34
C ALA A 72 15.43 -5.39 4.65
N THR A 73 16.50 -4.61 4.79
CA THR A 73 17.35 -4.60 6.00
C THR A 73 16.62 -4.04 7.22
N LYS A 74 15.86 -2.94 7.05
CA LYS A 74 15.13 -2.31 8.16
C LYS A 74 14.00 -3.18 8.70
N TRP A 75 13.36 -3.95 7.82
CA TRP A 75 12.20 -4.78 8.12
C TRP A 75 12.54 -6.26 8.30
N GLN A 76 13.83 -6.63 8.16
CA GLN A 76 14.33 -8.00 8.31
C GLN A 76 13.55 -9.01 7.45
N VAL A 77 13.26 -8.61 6.21
CA VAL A 77 12.49 -9.42 5.26
C VAL A 77 13.45 -10.38 4.56
N THR A 78 13.11 -11.67 4.53
CA THR A 78 14.00 -12.73 4.03
C THR A 78 13.99 -12.80 2.52
N PHE A 79 12.81 -12.67 1.90
CA PHE A 79 12.66 -12.86 0.45
C PHE A 79 12.14 -11.62 -0.27
N ARG A 80 12.60 -11.42 -1.51
CA ARG A 80 12.22 -10.25 -2.32
C ARG A 80 10.73 -10.18 -2.65
N TRP A 81 10.05 -11.31 -2.80
CA TRP A 81 8.61 -11.36 -3.09
C TRP A 81 7.77 -10.87 -1.92
N GLU A 82 8.26 -11.00 -0.68
CA GLU A 82 7.57 -10.53 0.52
C GLU A 82 7.48 -9.01 0.54
N LEU A 83 8.52 -8.31 0.08
CA LEU A 83 8.44 -6.85 -0.07
C LEU A 83 7.34 -6.46 -1.05
N ILE A 84 7.22 -7.14 -2.19
CA ILE A 84 6.12 -6.88 -3.14
C ILE A 84 4.77 -7.09 -2.45
N ALA A 85 4.61 -8.20 -1.72
CA ALA A 85 3.40 -8.48 -0.94
C ALA A 85 3.08 -7.37 0.07
N ILE A 86 4.08 -6.94 0.84
CA ILE A 86 3.94 -5.89 1.86
C ILE A 86 3.51 -4.56 1.23
N PHE A 87 4.12 -4.15 0.12
CA PHE A 87 3.76 -2.92 -0.59
C PHE A 87 2.34 -3.00 -1.19
N LEU A 88 1.94 -4.15 -1.71
CA LEU A 88 0.57 -4.38 -2.20
C LEU A 88 -0.45 -4.28 -1.06
N VAL A 89 -0.16 -4.90 0.09
CA VAL A 89 -1.00 -4.80 1.29
C VAL A 89 -1.15 -3.34 1.70
N PHE A 90 -0.06 -2.56 1.80
CA PHE A 90 -0.13 -1.14 2.15
C PHE A 90 -0.95 -0.31 1.15
N ALA A 91 -0.82 -0.56 -0.14
CA ALA A 91 -1.60 0.15 -1.18
C ALA A 91 -3.10 -0.15 -1.06
N ILE A 92 -3.46 -1.42 -0.85
CA ILE A 92 -4.86 -1.87 -0.69
C ILE A 92 -5.44 -1.33 0.62
N THR A 93 -4.74 -1.45 1.75
CA THR A 93 -5.25 -1.05 3.06
C THR A 93 -5.37 0.46 3.18
N GLY A 94 -4.40 1.21 2.65
CA GLY A 94 -4.45 2.68 2.62
C GLY A 94 -5.64 3.21 1.83
N SER A 95 -5.85 2.72 0.61
CA SER A 95 -6.97 3.16 -0.23
C SER A 95 -8.33 2.69 0.31
N THR A 96 -8.41 1.46 0.82
CA THR A 96 -9.65 0.89 1.37
C THR A 96 -10.07 1.58 2.67
N SER A 97 -9.15 1.82 3.61
CA SER A 97 -9.47 2.50 4.88
C SER A 97 -10.02 3.92 4.66
N ALA A 98 -9.45 4.68 3.72
CA ALA A 98 -9.95 6.00 3.36
C ALA A 98 -11.37 5.93 2.79
N LYS A 99 -11.69 4.94 1.94
CA LYS A 99 -13.03 4.74 1.38
C LYS A 99 -14.05 4.33 2.44
N ILE A 100 -13.71 3.38 3.30
CA ILE A 100 -14.61 2.88 4.36
C ILE A 100 -14.89 3.96 5.42
N SER A 101 -13.96 4.89 5.65
CA SER A 101 -14.20 5.99 6.58
C SER A 101 -15.30 6.95 6.12
N GLY A 102 -15.56 7.06 4.80
CA GLY A 102 -16.57 7.97 4.24
C GLY A 102 -17.97 7.74 4.80
N PRO A 103 -18.54 6.52 4.64
CA PRO A 103 -19.84 6.17 5.21
C PRO A 103 -19.95 6.40 6.72
N ILE A 104 -18.88 6.18 7.48
CA ILE A 104 -18.88 6.40 8.93
C ILE A 104 -18.97 7.89 9.26
N ILE A 105 -18.23 8.72 8.53
CA ILE A 105 -18.26 10.19 8.68
C ILE A 105 -19.64 10.75 8.34
N GLU A 106 -20.28 10.19 7.31
CA GLU A 106 -21.64 10.57 6.89
C GLU A 106 -22.70 10.07 7.87
N MET A 107 -22.63 8.83 8.33
CA MET A 107 -23.54 8.28 9.34
C MET A 107 -23.53 9.10 10.64
N LEU A 108 -22.36 9.63 11.01
CA LEU A 108 -22.19 10.48 12.19
C LEU A 108 -22.49 11.96 11.91
N ASN A 109 -22.90 12.34 10.69
CA ASN A 109 -23.14 13.72 10.24
C ASN A 109 -22.01 14.69 10.59
N LEU A 110 -20.76 14.23 10.63
CA LEU A 110 -19.64 15.01 11.16
C LEU A 110 -19.34 16.28 10.35
N LYS A 111 -19.71 16.30 9.06
CA LYS A 111 -19.56 17.47 8.20
C LYS A 111 -20.45 18.63 8.63
N GLU A 112 -21.62 18.34 9.20
CA GLU A 112 -22.57 19.35 9.66
C GLU A 112 -22.29 19.76 11.11
N LEU A 113 -21.87 18.79 11.94
CA LEU A 113 -21.55 19.01 13.35
C LEU A 113 -20.25 19.79 13.58
N ILE A 114 -19.28 19.69 12.66
CA ILE A 114 -17.94 20.27 12.83
C ILE A 114 -17.66 21.25 11.69
N SER A 115 -17.85 22.54 11.96
CA SER A 115 -17.54 23.62 11.01
C SER A 115 -16.04 23.89 10.88
N ASN A 116 -15.25 23.60 11.92
CA ASN A 116 -13.81 23.81 11.89
C ASN A 116 -13.11 22.69 11.10
N SER A 117 -12.54 23.06 9.96
CA SER A 117 -11.83 22.13 9.06
C SER A 117 -10.69 21.36 9.73
N PHE A 118 -9.94 21.99 10.65
CA PHE A 118 -8.86 21.31 11.37
C PHE A 118 -9.40 20.19 12.27
N ILE A 119 -10.42 20.49 13.08
CA ILE A 119 -11.05 19.52 13.98
C ILE A 119 -11.68 18.39 13.19
N PHE A 120 -12.35 18.69 12.08
CA PHE A 120 -12.93 17.69 11.18
C PHE A 120 -11.87 16.72 10.66
N TRP A 121 -10.75 17.24 10.16
CA TRP A 121 -9.65 16.40 9.66
C TRP A 121 -8.98 15.58 10.76
N THR A 122 -8.82 16.13 11.96
CA THR A 122 -8.30 15.38 13.12
C THR A 122 -9.21 14.20 13.45
N ILE A 123 -10.52 14.42 13.59
CA ILE A 123 -11.49 13.36 13.91
C ILE A 123 -11.56 12.33 12.78
N ARG A 124 -11.52 12.78 11.52
CA ARG A 124 -11.47 11.89 10.37
C ARG A 124 -10.26 10.94 10.42
N ILE A 125 -9.07 11.46 10.75
CA ILE A 125 -7.87 10.62 10.90
C ILE A 125 -8.02 9.65 12.06
N LEU A 126 -8.60 10.09 13.19
CA LEU A 126 -8.86 9.23 14.34
C LEU A 126 -9.85 8.09 14.02
N ILE A 127 -10.79 8.30 13.11
CA ILE A 127 -11.71 7.25 12.63
C ILE A 127 -11.02 6.32 11.62
N ILE A 128 -10.22 6.86 10.70
CA ILE A 128 -9.47 6.05 9.71
C ILE A 128 -8.48 5.12 10.41
N PHE A 129 -7.84 5.59 11.48
CA PHE A 129 -6.79 4.85 12.18
C PHE A 129 -7.18 3.43 12.66
N PRO A 130 -8.28 3.22 13.43
CA PRO A 130 -8.70 1.90 13.86
C PRO A 130 -9.18 1.03 12.69
N ILE A 131 -9.80 1.61 11.66
CA ILE A 131 -10.17 0.87 10.43
C ILE A 131 -8.89 0.36 9.74
N TYR A 132 -7.86 1.22 9.66
CA TYR A 132 -6.58 0.88 9.07
C TYR A 132 -5.88 -0.25 9.83
N GLN A 133 -5.87 -0.19 11.17
CA GLN A 133 -5.31 -1.25 12.04
C GLN A 133 -5.88 -2.64 11.67
N VAL A 134 -7.21 -2.76 11.72
CA VAL A 134 -7.91 -4.02 11.43
C VAL A 134 -7.67 -4.49 9.99
N LEU A 135 -7.78 -3.58 9.01
CA LEU A 135 -7.55 -3.91 7.61
C LEU A 135 -6.10 -4.35 7.35
N LEU A 136 -5.12 -3.72 8.01
CA LEU A 136 -3.72 -4.02 7.81
C LEU A 136 -3.40 -5.48 8.15
N VAL A 137 -3.94 -5.97 9.28
CA VAL A 137 -3.78 -7.36 9.70
C VAL A 137 -4.55 -8.32 8.80
N LEU A 138 -5.81 -7.99 8.48
CA LEU A 138 -6.67 -8.84 7.65
C LEU A 138 -6.10 -9.02 6.23
N VAL A 139 -5.75 -7.92 5.56
CA VAL A 139 -5.19 -7.97 4.21
C VAL A 139 -3.77 -8.57 4.26
N GLY A 140 -2.99 -8.25 5.30
CA GLY A 140 -1.70 -8.89 5.54
C GLY A 140 -1.82 -10.42 5.65
N TRP A 141 -2.84 -10.93 6.32
CA TRP A 141 -3.12 -12.36 6.42
C TRP A 141 -3.48 -12.99 5.07
N ILE A 142 -4.35 -12.34 4.27
CA ILE A 142 -4.70 -12.80 2.92
C ILE A 142 -3.45 -12.93 2.02
N PHE A 143 -2.50 -12.01 2.17
CA PHE A 143 -1.25 -12.02 1.40
C PHE A 143 -0.15 -12.93 1.98
N GLY A 144 -0.43 -13.66 3.07
CA GLY A 144 0.51 -14.58 3.73
C GLY A 144 1.55 -13.89 4.62
N GLN A 145 1.35 -12.60 4.94
CA GLN A 145 2.27 -11.74 5.68
C GLN A 145 1.74 -11.37 7.09
N PHE A 146 0.86 -12.19 7.68
CA PHE A 146 0.25 -11.92 9.00
C PHE A 146 1.29 -11.65 10.09
N LYS A 147 2.32 -12.49 10.22
CA LYS A 147 3.35 -12.33 11.27
C LYS A 147 4.07 -10.99 11.17
N PHE A 148 4.39 -10.57 9.94
CA PHE A 148 5.02 -9.29 9.67
C PHE A 148 4.10 -8.14 10.10
N PHE A 149 2.84 -8.13 9.64
CA PHE A 149 1.92 -7.03 9.91
C PHE A 149 1.46 -6.99 11.37
N TRP A 150 1.30 -8.13 12.04
CA TRP A 150 1.02 -8.19 13.47
C TRP A 150 2.16 -7.58 14.30
N ALA A 151 3.42 -7.93 13.99
CA ALA A 151 4.58 -7.32 14.64
C ALA A 151 4.70 -5.82 14.33
N PHE A 152 4.41 -5.42 13.09
CA PHE A 152 4.41 -4.02 12.66
C PHE A 152 3.36 -3.19 13.41
N GLU A 153 2.14 -3.71 13.52
CA GLU A 153 1.01 -3.07 14.20
C GLU A 153 1.28 -2.94 15.70
N LYS A 154 1.68 -4.02 16.38
CA LYS A 154 2.07 -3.98 17.81
C LYS A 154 3.17 -2.95 18.07
N LYS A 155 4.17 -2.89 17.19
CA LYS A 155 5.26 -1.89 17.28
C LYS A 155 4.75 -0.46 17.10
N MET A 156 3.80 -0.23 16.20
CA MET A 156 3.20 1.09 16.00
C MET A 156 2.35 1.50 17.20
N LEU A 157 1.44 0.64 17.66
CA LEU A 157 0.57 0.90 18.82
C LEU A 157 1.37 1.08 20.11
N SER A 158 2.44 0.30 20.32
CA SER A 158 3.34 0.49 21.44
C SER A 158 4.00 1.87 21.47
N ARG A 159 4.31 2.47 20.31
CA ARG A 159 4.91 3.82 20.22
C ARG A 159 3.89 4.93 20.45
N MET A 160 2.61 4.63 20.27
CA MET A 160 1.50 5.55 20.52
C MET A 160 0.98 5.49 21.98
N GLY A 161 1.64 4.73 22.85
CA GLY A 161 1.31 4.64 24.28
C GLY A 161 0.51 3.39 24.67
N PHE A 162 0.10 2.54 23.73
CA PHE A 162 -0.65 1.31 24.03
C PHE A 162 0.23 0.13 24.47
N LYS A 163 1.50 0.36 24.81
CA LYS A 163 2.46 -0.69 25.18
C LYS A 163 1.96 -1.62 26.29
N LYS A 164 1.14 -1.09 27.23
CA LYS A 164 0.55 -1.85 28.34
C LYS A 164 -0.34 -3.02 27.90
N TYR A 165 -0.93 -2.96 26.71
CA TYR A 165 -1.89 -3.98 26.22
C TYR A 165 -1.23 -5.11 25.42
N PHE A 166 0.08 -5.02 25.15
CA PHE A 166 0.81 -5.99 24.31
C PHE A 166 1.92 -6.70 25.08
N SER A 167 1.77 -6.84 26.40
CA SER A 167 2.73 -7.53 27.26
C SER A 167 2.77 -9.04 26.96
N GLU A 168 3.64 -9.40 26.03
CA GLU A 168 4.40 -10.65 25.96
C GLU A 168 5.89 -10.29 25.84
#